data_AF-A0A2N7NNB8-F1
#
_entry.id   AF-A0A2N7NNB8-F1
#
_cell.length_a   1.000
_cell.length_b   1.000
_cell.length_c   1.000
_cell.angle_alpha   90.00
_cell.angle_beta   90.00
_cell.angle_gamma   90.00
#
_symmetry.space_group_name_H-M   'P 1'
#
loop_
_entity.id
_entity.type
_entity.pdbx_description
1 polymer ?
#
loop_
_entity_poly.entity_id
_entity_poly.type
_entity_poly.pdbx_seq_one_letter_code
_entity_poly.pdbx_strand_id
1 'polypeptide(L)'
;MKVIDHPKQLLLDFKLKGMNNPELLTKFANARLKKINTAFFSNFNAPAFAGNILDKTKSLRSGDSDELPLIAGIPITDFINYATRRIEEAKDPKNNECLSKLVEVSFDLLQIGDIPVMPSSIALASNSNDCGEVYVPTFGEILLSEFAERTYSSLKDSSSMILPLVNRLNEIDPRYGKDSPHLAALGLKLSGGRSAPINDIFSEASLNSGVAYLLENSITTINDFRLKNLINSAKETNLPLGNLCVKDSDLKISTYLKNVGSSDMYDLFDVVTQRQGALSSIESQSHRISNDYDPLAYFDM
;
A
#
# COMPACT_ATOMS: atom_id res chain seq x y z
N MET A 1 2.65 -8.51 -31.95
CA MET A 1 2.64 -7.33 -31.05
C MET A 1 4.09 -7.01 -30.73
N LYS A 2 4.65 -5.89 -31.21
CA LYS A 2 5.99 -5.46 -30.81
C LYS A 2 5.89 -5.05 -29.34
N VAL A 3 6.57 -5.80 -28.46
CA VAL A 3 6.76 -5.43 -27.06
C VAL A 3 7.65 -4.20 -27.09
N ILE A 4 7.10 -3.05 -26.71
CA ILE A 4 7.88 -1.83 -26.57
C ILE A 4 8.79 -2.05 -25.36
N ASP A 5 10.10 -1.96 -25.55
CA ASP A 5 11.15 -2.32 -24.59
C ASP A 5 11.20 -1.46 -23.32
N HIS A 6 10.24 -0.56 -23.12
CA HIS A 6 10.19 0.27 -21.92
C HIS A 6 9.20 -0.33 -20.90
N PRO A 7 9.68 -0.86 -19.76
CA PRO A 7 8.84 -1.51 -18.75
C PRO A 7 7.67 -0.63 -18.32
N LYS A 8 7.93 0.66 -18.07
CA LYS A 8 6.88 1.64 -17.68
C LYS A 8 5.77 1.79 -18.74
N GLN A 9 6.11 1.73 -20.04
CA GLN A 9 5.15 1.87 -21.14
C GLN A 9 4.30 0.61 -21.30
N LEU A 10 4.92 -0.57 -21.18
CA LEU A 10 4.22 -1.85 -21.15
C LEU A 10 3.17 -1.86 -20.02
N LEU A 11 3.53 -1.27 -18.88
CA LEU A 11 2.73 -1.25 -17.66
C LEU A 11 1.56 -0.26 -17.75
N LEU A 12 1.73 0.89 -18.42
CA LEU A 12 0.62 1.77 -18.84
C LEU A 12 -0.35 1.05 -19.77
N ASP A 13 0.17 0.36 -20.78
CA ASP A 13 -0.64 -0.43 -21.70
C ASP A 13 -1.41 -1.53 -20.97
N PHE A 14 -0.84 -2.12 -19.91
CA PHE A 14 -1.50 -3.11 -19.07
C PHE A 14 -2.61 -2.53 -18.21
N LYS A 15 -2.38 -1.38 -17.56
CA LYS A 15 -3.38 -0.68 -16.75
C LYS A 15 -4.58 -0.23 -17.61
N LEU A 16 -4.32 0.39 -18.76
CA LEU A 16 -5.36 0.82 -19.70
C LEU A 16 -6.17 -0.34 -20.28
N LYS A 17 -5.52 -1.49 -20.54
CA LYS A 17 -6.21 -2.71 -21.01
C LYS A 17 -6.98 -3.42 -19.88
N GLY A 18 -6.47 -3.35 -18.64
CA GLY A 18 -7.07 -3.96 -17.46
C GLY A 18 -8.36 -3.28 -17.02
N MET A 19 -8.39 -1.94 -17.00
CA MET A 19 -9.59 -1.17 -16.66
C MET A 19 -10.79 -1.47 -17.56
N ASN A 20 -10.54 -1.94 -18.79
CA ASN A 20 -11.59 -2.24 -19.77
C ASN A 20 -11.84 -3.75 -19.96
N ASN A 21 -11.02 -4.64 -19.38
CA ASN A 21 -11.15 -6.09 -19.53
C ASN A 21 -10.39 -6.90 -18.44
N PRO A 22 -11.01 -7.14 -17.27
CA PRO A 22 -10.39 -7.86 -16.15
C PRO A 22 -9.95 -9.30 -16.49
N GLU A 23 -10.65 -9.99 -17.41
CA GLU A 23 -10.26 -11.33 -17.86
C GLU A 23 -8.94 -11.34 -18.62
N LEU A 24 -8.70 -10.30 -19.42
CA LEU A 24 -7.47 -10.17 -20.20
C LEU A 24 -6.27 -9.88 -19.30
N LEU A 25 -6.48 -9.08 -18.25
CA LEU A 25 -5.50 -8.85 -17.19
C LEU A 25 -5.13 -10.18 -16.49
N THR A 26 -6.15 -10.95 -16.12
CA THR A 26 -5.99 -12.24 -15.44
C THR A 26 -5.24 -13.25 -16.32
N LYS A 27 -5.62 -13.37 -17.59
CA LYS A 27 -4.95 -14.25 -18.57
C LYS A 27 -3.49 -13.87 -18.76
N PHE A 28 -3.16 -12.57 -18.80
CA PHE A 28 -1.79 -12.11 -18.96
C PHE A 28 -0.92 -12.42 -17.74
N ALA A 29 -1.37 -12.09 -16.53
CA ALA A 29 -0.63 -12.37 -15.29
C ALA A 29 -0.38 -13.87 -15.12
N ASN A 30 -1.42 -14.69 -15.37
CA ASN A 30 -1.29 -16.14 -15.33
C ASN A 30 -0.33 -16.69 -16.38
N ALA A 31 -0.29 -16.13 -17.59
CA ALA A 31 0.66 -16.55 -18.63
C ALA A 31 2.11 -16.23 -18.24
N ARG A 32 2.35 -15.06 -17.63
CA ARG A 32 3.68 -14.67 -17.13
C ARG A 32 4.11 -15.53 -15.95
N LEU A 33 3.24 -15.74 -14.98
CA LEU A 33 3.50 -16.62 -13.84
C LEU A 33 3.76 -18.06 -14.29
N LYS A 34 3.00 -18.57 -15.27
CA LYS A 34 3.25 -19.89 -15.89
C LYS A 34 4.63 -19.96 -16.52
N LYS A 35 5.06 -18.91 -17.25
CA LYS A 35 6.40 -18.86 -17.87
C LYS A 35 7.52 -18.94 -16.82
N ILE A 36 7.39 -18.19 -15.71
CA ILE A 36 8.36 -18.26 -14.60
C ILE A 36 8.31 -19.64 -13.96
N ASN A 37 7.12 -20.14 -13.63
CA ASN A 37 6.95 -21.47 -13.05
C ASN A 37 7.63 -22.52 -13.92
N THR A 38 7.35 -22.59 -15.22
CA THR A 38 7.98 -23.57 -16.13
C THR A 38 9.50 -23.46 -16.17
N ALA A 39 10.05 -22.24 -16.08
CA ALA A 39 11.51 -22.05 -16.05
C ALA A 39 12.17 -22.54 -14.74
N PHE A 40 11.42 -22.59 -13.63
CA PHE A 40 11.96 -22.86 -12.29
C PHE A 40 11.28 -24.03 -11.54
N PHE A 41 10.34 -24.78 -12.15
CA PHE A 41 9.45 -25.73 -11.46
C PHE A 41 10.18 -26.97 -10.91
N SER A 42 11.17 -27.50 -11.64
CA SER A 42 11.72 -28.83 -11.36
C SER A 42 12.99 -28.82 -10.50
N ASN A 43 13.73 -27.71 -10.45
CA ASN A 43 15.01 -27.59 -9.73
C ASN A 43 15.21 -26.16 -9.19
N PHE A 44 14.27 -25.65 -8.40
CA PHE A 44 14.44 -24.34 -7.78
C PHE A 44 15.60 -24.37 -6.76
N ASN A 45 16.76 -23.86 -7.16
CA ASN A 45 17.92 -23.70 -6.31
C ASN A 45 17.93 -22.28 -5.74
N ALA A 46 17.48 -22.13 -4.49
CA ALA A 46 17.37 -20.83 -3.83
C ALA A 46 18.71 -20.07 -3.74
N PRO A 47 19.85 -20.70 -3.36
CA PRO A 47 21.16 -20.05 -3.39
C PRO A 47 21.55 -19.50 -4.77
N ALA A 48 21.44 -20.32 -5.81
CA ALA A 48 21.80 -19.91 -7.18
C ALA A 48 20.88 -18.78 -7.68
N PHE A 49 19.60 -18.83 -7.33
CA PHE A 49 18.63 -17.82 -7.70
C PHE A 49 18.89 -16.49 -6.98
N ALA A 50 19.12 -16.51 -5.67
CA ALA A 50 19.44 -15.33 -4.88
C ALA A 50 20.74 -14.67 -5.33
N GLY A 51 21.78 -15.48 -5.62
CA GLY A 51 23.04 -14.98 -6.19
C GLY A 51 22.85 -14.27 -7.53
N ASN A 52 22.05 -14.86 -8.43
CA ASN A 52 21.77 -14.24 -9.73
C ASN A 52 20.99 -12.92 -9.59
N ILE A 53 20.03 -12.83 -8.67
CA ILE A 53 19.33 -11.57 -8.37
C ILE A 53 20.31 -10.52 -7.85
N LEU A 54 21.17 -10.88 -6.90
CA LEU A 54 22.17 -9.97 -6.33
C LEU A 54 23.09 -9.40 -7.42
N ASP A 55 23.60 -10.26 -8.29
CA ASP A 55 24.48 -9.86 -9.38
C ASP A 55 23.79 -8.94 -10.38
N LYS A 56 22.55 -9.28 -10.77
CA LYS A 56 21.79 -8.49 -11.76
C LYS A 56 21.29 -7.15 -11.22
N THR A 57 21.12 -7.03 -9.92
CA THR A 57 20.68 -5.78 -9.27
C THR A 57 21.86 -4.93 -8.79
N LYS A 58 23.10 -5.43 -8.88
CA LYS A 58 24.28 -4.76 -8.34
C LYS A 58 24.47 -3.34 -8.87
N SER A 59 24.46 -3.15 -10.19
CA SER A 59 24.64 -1.84 -10.83
C SER A 59 23.51 -0.86 -10.52
N LEU A 60 22.29 -1.39 -10.35
CA LEU A 60 21.11 -0.62 -9.96
C LEU A 60 21.25 -0.14 -8.50
N ARG A 61 21.70 -1.02 -7.61
CA ARG A 61 21.94 -0.76 -6.18
C ARG A 61 23.13 0.18 -5.93
N SER A 62 24.15 0.15 -6.76
CA SER A 62 25.31 1.05 -6.66
C SER A 62 25.07 2.43 -7.28
N GLY A 63 23.95 2.62 -7.99
CA GLY A 63 23.66 3.86 -8.73
C GLY A 63 24.46 4.00 -10.04
N ASP A 64 25.08 2.92 -10.52
CA ASP A 64 25.80 2.89 -11.80
C ASP A 64 24.87 2.74 -13.01
N SER A 65 23.59 2.42 -12.77
CA SER A 65 22.55 2.26 -13.79
C SER A 65 21.18 2.61 -13.22
N ASP A 66 20.35 3.28 -14.01
CA ASP A 66 18.92 3.49 -13.74
C ASP A 66 18.02 2.50 -14.51
N GLU A 67 18.61 1.60 -15.31
CA GLU A 67 17.87 0.64 -16.12
C GLU A 67 17.46 -0.57 -15.29
N LEU A 68 16.14 -0.82 -15.20
CA LEU A 68 15.60 -2.00 -14.55
C LEU A 68 15.91 -3.26 -15.37
N PRO A 69 16.66 -4.24 -14.83
CA PRO A 69 16.98 -5.46 -15.55
C PRO A 69 15.72 -6.26 -15.93
N LEU A 70 15.71 -6.74 -17.17
CA LEU A 70 14.69 -7.65 -17.68
C LEU A 70 15.28 -9.05 -17.90
N ILE A 71 14.56 -10.09 -17.49
CA ILE A 71 14.91 -11.48 -17.82
C ILE A 71 13.76 -12.06 -18.66
N ALA A 72 14.04 -12.38 -19.92
CA ALA A 72 13.04 -12.87 -20.88
C ALA A 72 11.80 -11.97 -20.98
N GLY A 73 12.02 -10.65 -20.89
CA GLY A 73 10.99 -9.61 -20.93
C GLY A 73 10.12 -9.53 -19.67
N ILE A 74 10.56 -10.10 -18.54
CA ILE A 74 9.93 -9.98 -17.21
C ILE A 74 10.84 -9.11 -16.33
N PRO A 75 10.30 -8.11 -15.62
CA PRO A 75 11.06 -7.29 -14.68
C PRO A 75 11.74 -8.10 -13.57
N ILE A 76 12.95 -7.71 -13.15
CA ILE A 76 13.66 -8.35 -12.04
C ILE A 76 12.86 -8.32 -10.73
N THR A 77 12.02 -7.29 -10.53
CA THR A 77 11.09 -7.15 -9.40
C THR A 77 10.11 -8.32 -9.29
N ASP A 78 9.63 -8.85 -10.42
CA ASP A 78 8.72 -10.00 -10.42
C ASP A 78 9.44 -11.29 -10.04
N PHE A 79 10.71 -11.44 -10.44
CA PHE A 79 11.53 -12.59 -10.03
C PHE A 79 11.86 -12.55 -8.54
N ILE A 80 12.09 -11.37 -7.97
CA ILE A 80 12.28 -11.17 -6.53
C ILE A 80 11.02 -11.61 -5.79
N ASN A 81 9.86 -11.05 -6.14
CA ASN A 81 8.58 -11.41 -5.53
C ASN A 81 8.29 -12.92 -5.62
N TYR A 82 8.49 -13.50 -6.82
CA TYR A 82 8.32 -14.93 -7.03
C TYR A 82 9.23 -15.77 -6.13
N ALA A 83 10.52 -15.42 -6.03
CA ALA A 83 11.48 -16.21 -5.26
C ALA A 83 11.28 -16.11 -3.77
N THR A 84 11.00 -14.91 -3.24
CA THR A 84 10.67 -14.70 -1.83
C THR A 84 9.51 -15.61 -1.43
N ARG A 85 8.41 -15.56 -2.20
CA ARG A 85 7.23 -16.42 -1.95
C ARG A 85 7.56 -17.91 -2.05
N ARG A 86 8.32 -18.34 -3.07
CA ARG A 86 8.70 -19.76 -3.23
C ARG A 86 9.57 -20.28 -2.09
N ILE A 87 10.51 -19.47 -1.61
CA ILE A 87 11.37 -19.83 -0.47
C ILE A 87 10.53 -19.98 0.80
N GLU A 88 9.60 -19.06 1.03
CA GLU A 88 8.69 -19.11 2.18
C GLU A 88 7.74 -20.30 2.14
N GLU A 89 7.17 -20.60 0.97
CA GLU A 89 6.32 -21.78 0.74
C GLU A 89 7.07 -23.10 0.99
N ALA A 90 8.37 -23.15 0.67
CA ALA A 90 9.20 -24.34 0.87
C ALA A 90 9.47 -24.67 2.35
N LYS A 91 9.41 -23.67 3.24
CA LYS A 91 9.62 -23.82 4.70
C LYS A 91 10.91 -24.57 5.09
N ASP A 92 11.95 -24.50 4.25
CA ASP A 92 13.26 -25.11 4.51
C ASP A 92 14.18 -24.11 5.22
N PRO A 93 14.61 -24.36 6.48
CA PRO A 93 15.49 -23.46 7.22
C PRO A 93 16.82 -23.15 6.52
N LYS A 94 17.30 -24.03 5.64
CA LYS A 94 18.54 -23.81 4.87
C LYS A 94 18.44 -22.62 3.92
N ASN A 95 17.22 -22.20 3.57
CA ASN A 95 16.98 -21.08 2.67
C ASN A 95 16.79 -19.74 3.40
N ASN A 96 16.84 -19.71 4.74
CA ASN A 96 16.63 -18.48 5.52
C ASN A 96 17.68 -17.38 5.19
N GLU A 97 18.92 -17.77 4.93
CA GLU A 97 19.96 -16.83 4.52
C GLU A 97 19.67 -16.24 3.13
N CYS A 98 19.18 -17.07 2.21
CA CYS A 98 18.78 -16.61 0.88
C CYS A 98 17.59 -15.66 0.95
N LEU A 99 16.60 -15.98 1.79
CA LEU A 99 15.46 -15.11 2.05
C LEU A 99 15.91 -13.75 2.58
N SER A 100 16.81 -13.74 3.57
CA SER A 100 17.35 -12.52 4.17
C SER A 100 18.09 -11.64 3.15
N LYS A 101 18.85 -12.26 2.23
CA LYS A 101 19.53 -11.53 1.13
C LYS A 101 18.55 -10.94 0.11
N LEU A 102 17.51 -11.69 -0.27
CA LEU A 102 16.48 -11.19 -1.18
C LEU A 102 15.67 -10.04 -0.57
N VAL A 103 15.42 -10.12 0.74
CA VAL A 103 14.81 -9.06 1.54
C VAL A 103 15.66 -7.79 1.51
N GLU A 104 16.96 -7.90 1.76
CA GLU A 104 17.89 -6.76 1.73
C GLU A 104 17.93 -6.10 0.34
N VAL A 105 18.05 -6.90 -0.72
CA VAL A 105 17.97 -6.40 -2.10
C VAL A 105 16.66 -5.68 -2.36
N SER A 106 15.54 -6.23 -1.87
CA SER A 106 14.23 -5.60 -2.02
C SER A 106 14.20 -4.20 -1.39
N PHE A 107 14.78 -4.04 -0.20
CA PHE A 107 14.87 -2.73 0.46
C PHE A 107 15.74 -1.71 -0.28
N ASP A 108 16.86 -2.15 -0.82
CA ASP A 108 17.71 -1.26 -1.60
C ASP A 108 17.01 -0.82 -2.88
N LEU A 109 16.31 -1.74 -3.55
CA LEU A 109 15.52 -1.45 -4.74
C LEU A 109 14.35 -0.52 -4.47
N LEU A 110 13.73 -0.63 -3.29
CA LEU A 110 12.68 0.29 -2.86
C LEU A 110 13.17 1.74 -2.69
N GLN A 111 14.48 1.93 -2.56
CA GLN A 111 15.10 3.25 -2.48
C GLN A 111 15.55 3.78 -3.85
N ILE A 112 15.12 3.19 -4.98
CA ILE A 112 15.60 3.55 -6.33
C ILE A 112 14.44 4.00 -7.23
N GLY A 113 14.43 5.28 -7.61
CA GLY A 113 13.53 5.93 -8.55
C GLY A 113 12.09 5.40 -8.54
N ASP A 114 11.63 4.96 -9.70
CA ASP A 114 10.28 4.45 -9.94
C ASP A 114 10.09 2.97 -9.58
N ILE A 115 11.11 2.28 -9.06
CA ILE A 115 11.04 0.83 -8.79
C ILE A 115 9.89 0.45 -7.83
N PRO A 116 9.63 1.19 -6.72
CA PRO A 116 8.50 0.90 -5.84
C PRO A 116 7.14 0.86 -6.55
N VAL A 117 6.98 1.63 -7.63
CA VAL A 117 5.71 1.72 -8.35
C VAL A 117 5.64 0.87 -9.61
N MET A 118 6.67 0.08 -9.88
CA MET A 118 6.65 -0.87 -10.98
C MET A 118 5.56 -1.91 -10.74
N PRO A 119 4.54 -2.03 -11.62
CA PRO A 119 3.53 -3.08 -11.46
C PRO A 119 4.14 -4.46 -11.63
N SER A 120 3.67 -5.37 -10.79
CA SER A 120 4.08 -6.76 -10.80
C SER A 120 3.31 -7.51 -11.86
N SER A 121 3.97 -7.90 -12.95
CA SER A 121 3.30 -8.53 -14.10
C SER A 121 2.81 -9.96 -13.83
N ILE A 122 3.01 -10.44 -12.61
CA ILE A 122 2.69 -11.79 -12.13
C ILE A 122 1.66 -11.81 -11.00
N ALA A 123 1.22 -10.63 -10.54
CA ALA A 123 0.32 -10.51 -9.40
C ALA A 123 -0.97 -9.78 -9.79
N LEU A 124 -2.04 -10.09 -9.05
CA LEU A 124 -3.34 -9.46 -9.15
C LEU A 124 -3.85 -9.19 -7.73
N ALA A 125 -4.47 -8.04 -7.54
CA ALA A 125 -5.10 -7.65 -6.30
C ALA A 125 -6.53 -7.16 -6.56
N SER A 126 -7.38 -7.19 -5.55
CA SER A 126 -8.78 -6.76 -5.63
C SER A 126 -8.96 -5.44 -4.87
N ASN A 127 -9.62 -4.46 -5.49
CA ASN A 127 -10.08 -3.28 -4.77
C ASN A 127 -11.14 -3.70 -3.74
N SER A 128 -10.96 -3.35 -2.47
CA SER A 128 -11.92 -3.66 -1.41
C SER A 128 -13.23 -2.86 -1.52
N ASN A 129 -13.20 -1.74 -2.26
CA ASN A 129 -14.29 -0.76 -2.25
C ASN A 129 -15.29 -0.94 -3.41
N ASP A 130 -14.97 -1.74 -4.44
CA ASP A 130 -15.84 -1.97 -5.58
C ASP A 130 -15.88 -3.46 -5.94
N CYS A 131 -17.09 -4.00 -6.08
CA CYS A 131 -17.37 -5.40 -6.41
C CYS A 131 -16.56 -5.89 -7.63
N GLY A 132 -15.43 -6.57 -7.37
CA GLY A 132 -14.73 -7.39 -8.37
C GLY A 132 -13.76 -6.65 -9.29
N GLU A 133 -13.40 -5.39 -9.01
CA GLU A 133 -12.33 -4.74 -9.76
C GLU A 133 -10.96 -5.33 -9.40
N VAL A 134 -10.34 -5.99 -10.39
CA VAL A 134 -9.00 -6.58 -10.28
C VAL A 134 -7.98 -5.61 -10.87
N TYR A 135 -6.92 -5.30 -10.12
CA TYR A 135 -5.82 -4.46 -10.56
C TYR A 135 -4.47 -5.17 -10.42
N VAL A 136 -3.43 -4.59 -11.02
CA VAL A 136 -2.05 -5.09 -10.92
C VAL A 136 -1.34 -4.32 -9.81
N PRO A 137 -0.97 -4.98 -8.69
CA PRO A 137 -0.25 -4.31 -7.62
C PRO A 137 1.18 -3.99 -8.01
N THR A 138 1.73 -2.96 -7.40
CA THR A 138 3.12 -2.50 -7.55
C THR A 138 4.09 -3.32 -6.71
N PHE A 139 5.37 -3.27 -7.07
CA PHE A 139 6.45 -3.92 -6.34
C PHE A 139 6.51 -3.46 -4.88
N GLY A 140 6.31 -2.16 -4.65
CA GLY A 140 6.20 -1.55 -3.32
C GLY A 140 4.96 -2.02 -2.57
N GLU A 141 3.79 -2.07 -3.21
CA GLU A 141 2.57 -2.59 -2.57
C GLU A 141 2.73 -4.04 -2.11
N ILE A 142 3.35 -4.90 -2.93
CA ILE A 142 3.60 -6.30 -2.57
C ILE A 142 4.61 -6.40 -1.43
N LEU A 143 5.80 -5.83 -1.62
CA LEU A 143 6.90 -5.99 -0.67
C LEU A 143 6.62 -5.30 0.65
N LEU A 144 6.14 -4.05 0.61
CA LEU A 144 5.99 -3.29 1.84
C LEU A 144 4.74 -3.69 2.64
N SER A 145 3.74 -4.31 2.03
CA SER A 145 2.68 -4.98 2.80
C SER A 145 3.24 -6.16 3.61
N GLU A 146 4.13 -6.96 3.00
CA GLU A 146 4.83 -8.08 3.65
C GLU A 146 5.91 -7.60 4.65
N PHE A 147 6.59 -6.49 4.38
CA PHE A 147 7.66 -5.94 5.22
C PHE A 147 7.21 -5.04 6.35
N ALA A 148 6.11 -4.29 6.21
CA ALA A 148 5.57 -3.49 7.30
C ALA A 148 5.20 -4.36 8.52
N GLU A 149 4.84 -5.61 8.31
CA GLU A 149 4.61 -6.59 9.37
C GLU A 149 5.94 -7.08 10.00
N ARG A 150 6.98 -7.29 9.19
CA ARG A 150 8.30 -7.79 9.64
C ARG A 150 9.18 -6.74 10.31
N THR A 151 9.20 -5.51 9.80
CA THR A 151 10.07 -4.43 10.30
C THR A 151 9.64 -3.97 11.70
N TYR A 152 8.32 -3.98 11.97
CA TYR A 152 7.78 -3.54 13.25
C TYR A 152 7.89 -4.57 14.38
N SER A 153 8.03 -5.85 14.04
CA SER A 153 8.39 -6.88 15.03
C SER A 153 9.87 -6.81 15.44
N SER A 154 10.70 -6.07 14.70
CA SER A 154 12.16 -6.11 14.82
C SER A 154 12.84 -4.78 15.22
N LEU A 155 12.25 -3.59 15.00
CA LEU A 155 12.95 -2.32 15.18
C LEU A 155 12.14 -1.25 15.92
N LYS A 156 12.81 -0.58 16.88
CA LYS A 156 12.26 0.49 17.74
C LYS A 156 12.23 1.89 17.09
N ASP A 157 12.91 2.10 15.96
CA ASP A 157 12.97 3.42 15.33
C ASP A 157 13.06 3.29 13.79
N SER A 158 11.90 3.26 13.15
CA SER A 158 11.76 3.07 11.70
C SER A 158 11.82 4.40 10.92
N SER A 159 11.78 5.54 11.61
CA SER A 159 11.53 6.88 11.06
C SER A 159 12.54 7.36 10.00
N SER A 160 13.81 6.95 10.11
CA SER A 160 14.92 7.41 9.24
C SER A 160 14.93 6.80 7.84
N MET A 161 14.42 5.59 7.66
CA MET A 161 14.28 4.94 6.34
C MET A 161 12.97 5.29 5.63
N ILE A 162 11.95 5.69 6.39
CA ILE A 162 10.58 5.88 5.89
C ILE A 162 10.46 7.16 5.07
N LEU A 163 11.01 8.27 5.54
CA LEU A 163 10.87 9.59 4.91
C LEU A 163 11.39 9.65 3.46
N PRO A 164 12.59 9.12 3.13
CA PRO A 164 13.06 9.07 1.74
C PRO A 164 12.17 8.23 0.81
N LEU A 165 11.69 7.10 1.32
CA LEU A 165 10.83 6.15 0.60
C LEU A 165 9.47 6.77 0.28
N VAL A 166 8.90 7.48 1.25
CA VAL A 166 7.63 8.18 1.11
C VAL A 166 7.76 9.43 0.24
N ASN A 167 8.83 10.22 0.38
CA ASN A 167 9.08 11.39 -0.48
C ASN A 167 9.23 11.02 -1.96
N ARG A 168 9.78 9.85 -2.27
CA ARG A 168 9.85 9.34 -3.65
C ARG A 168 8.51 8.87 -4.21
N LEU A 169 7.53 8.54 -3.36
CA LEU A 169 6.15 8.35 -3.83
C LEU A 169 5.60 9.67 -4.44
N ASN A 170 6.15 10.82 -4.06
CA ASN A 170 5.74 12.11 -4.63
C ASN A 170 6.27 12.36 -6.05
N GLU A 171 7.32 11.63 -6.45
CA GLU A 171 7.95 11.66 -7.79
C GLU A 171 7.21 10.78 -8.80
N ILE A 172 6.25 9.96 -8.34
CA ILE A 172 5.44 9.08 -9.19
C ILE A 172 4.58 9.94 -10.13
N ASP A 173 4.66 9.66 -11.44
CA ASP A 173 3.77 10.28 -12.41
C ASP A 173 2.29 9.94 -12.06
N PRO A 174 1.39 10.94 -12.02
CA PRO A 174 -0.03 10.75 -11.72
C PRO A 174 -0.71 9.64 -12.53
N ARG A 175 -0.24 9.38 -13.75
CA ARG A 175 -0.77 8.33 -14.63
C ARG A 175 -0.50 6.91 -14.09
N TYR A 176 0.58 6.71 -13.35
CA TYR A 176 0.95 5.38 -12.82
C TYR A 176 0.32 5.08 -11.46
N GLY A 177 0.10 6.06 -10.58
CA GLY A 177 -0.56 5.81 -9.31
C GLY A 177 -0.26 6.77 -8.17
N LYS A 178 -0.02 8.06 -8.45
CA LYS A 178 0.26 9.08 -7.42
C LYS A 178 -0.80 9.16 -6.31
N ASP A 179 -1.98 8.57 -6.52
CA ASP A 179 -3.09 8.53 -5.57
C ASP A 179 -3.66 7.10 -5.37
N SER A 180 -2.81 6.06 -5.40
CA SER A 180 -3.25 4.69 -5.06
C SER A 180 -3.63 4.58 -3.57
N PRO A 181 -4.85 4.13 -3.21
CA PRO A 181 -5.22 3.77 -1.85
C PRO A 181 -4.23 2.84 -1.14
N HIS A 182 -3.59 1.96 -1.91
CA HIS A 182 -2.66 0.97 -1.37
C HIS A 182 -1.27 1.56 -1.12
N LEU A 183 -0.81 2.51 -1.95
CA LEU A 183 0.39 3.30 -1.66
C LEU A 183 0.18 4.25 -0.48
N ALA A 184 -1.03 4.79 -0.32
CA ALA A 184 -1.40 5.57 0.86
C ALA A 184 -1.45 4.70 2.13
N ALA A 185 -2.11 3.53 2.08
CA ALA A 185 -2.10 2.54 3.17
C ALA A 185 -0.67 2.14 3.56
N LEU A 186 0.19 1.99 2.57
CA LEU A 186 1.60 1.75 2.78
C LEU A 186 2.30 2.93 3.47
N GLY A 187 2.14 4.16 2.96
CA GLY A 187 2.70 5.36 3.58
C GLY A 187 2.27 5.49 5.05
N LEU A 188 1.00 5.18 5.34
CA LEU A 188 0.44 5.14 6.70
C LEU A 188 1.06 4.02 7.55
N LYS A 189 1.20 2.80 7.03
CA LYS A 189 1.88 1.69 7.74
C LYS A 189 3.30 2.07 8.13
N LEU A 190 4.01 2.72 7.21
CA LEU A 190 5.36 3.19 7.42
C LEU A 190 5.39 4.31 8.46
N SER A 191 4.58 5.36 8.35
CA SER A 191 4.55 6.50 9.29
C SER A 191 4.05 6.18 10.71
N GLY A 192 3.71 4.91 10.99
CA GLY A 192 3.15 4.46 12.26
C GLY A 192 1.67 4.78 12.40
N GLY A 193 0.97 4.96 11.28
CA GLY A 193 -0.45 5.28 11.18
C GLY A 193 -0.75 6.78 11.13
N ARG A 194 0.25 7.64 10.88
CA ARG A 194 0.10 9.11 10.88
C ARG A 194 -0.03 9.65 9.45
N SER A 195 -1.07 10.44 9.18
CA SER A 195 -1.26 11.14 7.89
C SER A 195 -0.40 12.39 7.77
N ALA A 196 -0.14 13.12 8.86
CA ALA A 196 0.59 14.40 8.81
C ALA A 196 1.95 14.38 8.09
N PRO A 197 2.79 13.32 8.17
CA PRO A 197 4.06 13.28 7.44
C PRO A 197 3.92 13.01 5.93
N ILE A 198 2.72 12.66 5.47
CA ILE A 198 2.47 12.15 4.11
C ILE A 198 1.28 12.84 3.43
N ASN A 199 0.71 13.86 4.07
CA ASN A 199 -0.45 14.62 3.57
C ASN A 199 -0.12 15.43 2.30
N ASP A 200 1.12 15.87 2.16
CA ASP A 200 1.62 16.59 0.99
C ASP A 200 1.96 15.66 -0.19
N ILE A 201 1.79 14.34 0.00
CA ILE A 201 2.19 13.29 -0.96
C ILE A 201 0.97 12.61 -1.58
N PHE A 202 -0.08 12.40 -0.80
CA PHE A 202 -1.30 11.72 -1.23
C PHE A 202 -2.51 12.64 -1.07
N SER A 203 -3.46 12.54 -2.01
CA SER A 203 -4.75 13.19 -1.84
C SER A 203 -5.49 12.68 -0.59
N GLU A 204 -6.36 13.53 -0.07
CA GLU A 204 -7.23 13.19 1.06
C GLU A 204 -8.05 11.90 0.79
N ALA A 205 -8.52 11.71 -0.44
CA ALA A 205 -9.29 10.51 -0.83
C ALA A 205 -8.45 9.23 -0.75
N SER A 206 -7.20 9.27 -1.20
CA SER A 206 -6.29 8.13 -1.13
C SER A 206 -5.86 7.84 0.30
N LEU A 207 -5.60 8.87 1.11
CA LEU A 207 -5.33 8.71 2.54
C LEU A 207 -6.54 8.11 3.27
N ASN A 208 -7.74 8.61 2.99
CA ASN A 208 -8.98 8.07 3.54
C ASN A 208 -9.14 6.58 3.22
N SER A 209 -8.96 6.23 1.95
CA SER A 209 -9.04 4.84 1.49
C SER A 209 -7.95 3.97 2.14
N GLY A 210 -6.74 4.52 2.31
CA GLY A 210 -5.64 3.84 2.99
C GLY A 210 -5.88 3.64 4.49
N VAL A 211 -6.39 4.64 5.20
CA VAL A 211 -6.76 4.55 6.62
C VAL A 211 -7.89 3.53 6.81
N ALA A 212 -8.94 3.59 5.98
CA ALA A 212 -10.04 2.63 6.00
C ALA A 212 -9.51 1.21 5.83
N TYR A 213 -8.72 0.96 4.77
CA TYR A 213 -8.12 -0.34 4.50
C TYR A 213 -7.35 -0.89 5.71
N LEU A 214 -6.50 -0.08 6.35
CA LEU A 214 -5.71 -0.52 7.51
C LEU A 214 -6.57 -0.80 8.74
N LEU A 215 -7.58 0.03 9.00
CA LEU A 215 -8.51 -0.20 10.09
C LEU A 215 -9.26 -1.53 9.87
N GLU A 216 -9.87 -1.73 8.70
CA GLU A 216 -10.66 -2.93 8.43
C GLU A 216 -9.82 -4.21 8.45
N ASN A 217 -8.61 -4.17 7.86
CA ASN A 217 -7.75 -5.35 7.70
C ASN A 217 -6.88 -5.67 8.92
N SER A 218 -6.65 -4.72 9.84
CA SER A 218 -5.66 -4.89 10.91
C SER A 218 -6.21 -4.65 12.32
N ILE A 219 -7.48 -4.28 12.50
CA ILE A 219 -8.04 -3.97 13.83
C ILE A 219 -7.86 -5.07 14.87
N THR A 220 -7.77 -6.34 14.44
CA THR A 220 -7.64 -7.49 15.34
C THR A 220 -6.22 -7.75 15.84
N THR A 221 -5.22 -7.16 15.19
CA THR A 221 -3.79 -7.40 15.46
C THR A 221 -2.99 -6.12 15.67
N ILE A 222 -3.57 -4.96 15.38
CA ILE A 222 -2.93 -3.65 15.53
C ILE A 222 -2.73 -3.31 17.02
N ASN A 223 -1.59 -2.69 17.34
CA ASN A 223 -1.36 -2.17 18.68
C ASN A 223 -2.06 -0.82 18.91
N ASP A 224 -2.35 -0.51 20.17
CA ASP A 224 -3.08 0.72 20.57
C ASP A 224 -2.40 2.00 20.08
N PHE A 225 -1.06 2.05 20.05
CA PHE A 225 -0.35 3.22 19.56
C PHE A 225 -0.66 3.52 18.09
N ARG A 226 -0.62 2.50 17.23
CA ARG A 226 -0.92 2.62 15.80
C ARG A 226 -2.41 2.83 15.56
N LEU A 227 -3.25 2.14 16.31
CA LEU A 227 -4.69 2.32 16.24
C LEU A 227 -5.08 3.76 16.56
N LYS A 228 -4.52 4.32 17.65
CA LYS A 228 -4.68 5.74 18.00
C LYS A 228 -4.25 6.66 16.87
N ASN A 229 -3.10 6.42 16.25
CA ASN A 229 -2.63 7.23 15.13
C ASN A 229 -3.55 7.12 13.92
N LEU A 230 -4.07 5.93 13.57
CA LEU A 230 -5.00 5.76 12.47
C LEU A 230 -6.34 6.45 12.73
N ILE A 231 -6.87 6.39 13.96
CA ILE A 231 -8.10 7.11 14.34
C ILE A 231 -7.89 8.63 14.24
N ASN A 232 -6.73 9.13 14.68
CA ASN A 232 -6.38 10.54 14.52
C ASN A 232 -6.20 10.92 13.05
N SER A 233 -5.61 10.05 12.23
CA SER A 233 -5.48 10.28 10.80
C SER A 233 -6.85 10.31 10.10
N ALA A 234 -7.78 9.42 10.47
CA ALA A 234 -9.16 9.48 10.01
C ALA A 234 -9.86 10.78 10.40
N LYS A 235 -9.57 11.31 11.60
CA LYS A 235 -10.05 12.62 12.05
C LYS A 235 -9.47 13.78 11.22
N GLU A 236 -8.18 13.72 10.87
CA GLU A 236 -7.48 14.74 10.07
C GLU A 236 -7.96 14.76 8.62
N THR A 237 -8.23 13.58 8.06
CA THR A 237 -8.64 13.36 6.66
C THR A 237 -10.16 13.26 6.49
N ASN A 238 -10.91 13.46 7.57
CA ASN A 238 -12.37 13.42 7.62
C ASN A 238 -13.01 12.11 7.11
N LEU A 239 -12.32 10.97 7.22
CA LEU A 239 -12.86 9.64 6.90
C LEU A 239 -14.02 9.27 7.82
N PRO A 240 -15.24 8.99 7.33
CA PRO A 240 -16.36 8.55 8.16
C PRO A 240 -16.12 7.17 8.78
N LEU A 241 -15.83 7.14 10.09
CA LEU A 241 -15.48 5.89 10.79
C LEU A 241 -16.68 4.96 11.07
N GLY A 242 -17.90 5.51 11.18
CA GLY A 242 -19.07 4.80 11.69
C GLY A 242 -19.59 3.62 10.85
N ASN A 243 -19.12 3.52 9.60
CA ASN A 243 -19.52 2.48 8.65
C ASN A 243 -18.47 1.39 8.42
N LEU A 244 -17.27 1.53 9.01
CA LEU A 244 -16.20 0.58 8.81
C LEU A 244 -16.47 -0.75 9.54
N CYS A 245 -16.16 -1.85 8.87
CA CYS A 245 -16.34 -3.21 9.38
C CYS A 245 -15.00 -3.95 9.51
N VAL A 246 -14.94 -4.93 10.40
CA VAL A 246 -13.81 -5.86 10.44
C VAL A 246 -13.80 -6.63 9.11
N LYS A 247 -12.62 -6.79 8.50
CA LYS A 247 -12.47 -7.51 7.23
C LYS A 247 -13.17 -8.87 7.25
N ASP A 248 -13.82 -9.20 6.14
CA ASP A 248 -14.54 -10.47 5.92
C ASP A 248 -15.68 -10.71 6.94
N SER A 249 -16.21 -9.63 7.52
CA SER A 249 -17.26 -9.67 8.54
C SER A 249 -18.19 -8.46 8.45
N ASP A 250 -19.44 -8.63 8.89
CA ASP A 250 -20.39 -7.53 9.11
C ASP A 250 -20.22 -6.86 10.49
N LEU A 251 -19.23 -7.29 11.28
CA LEU A 251 -18.96 -6.73 12.60
C LEU A 251 -18.38 -5.31 12.46
N LYS A 252 -19.11 -4.31 12.96
CA LYS A 252 -18.61 -2.92 13.01
C LYS A 252 -17.38 -2.79 13.88
N ILE A 253 -16.41 -1.97 13.46
CA ILE A 253 -15.20 -1.69 14.23
C ILE A 253 -15.52 -1.14 15.63
N SER A 254 -16.52 -0.28 15.77
CA SER A 254 -16.98 0.23 17.07
C SER A 254 -17.44 -0.88 18.02
N THR A 255 -18.13 -1.91 17.49
CA THR A 255 -18.59 -3.06 18.27
C THR A 255 -17.42 -3.96 18.65
N TYR A 256 -16.46 -4.16 17.74
CA TYR A 256 -15.22 -4.88 18.04
C TYR A 256 -14.44 -4.18 19.18
N LEU A 257 -14.20 -2.87 19.07
CA LEU A 257 -13.46 -2.11 20.08
C LEU A 257 -14.17 -2.11 21.44
N LYS A 258 -15.50 -2.02 21.47
CA LYS A 258 -16.28 -2.09 22.70
C LYS A 258 -16.14 -3.42 23.43
N ASN A 259 -16.06 -4.52 22.69
CA ASN A 259 -16.12 -5.88 23.25
C ASN A 259 -14.74 -6.50 23.50
N VAL A 260 -13.74 -6.11 22.71
CA VAL A 260 -12.42 -6.76 22.67
C VAL A 260 -11.28 -5.75 22.85
N GLY A 261 -11.49 -4.50 22.45
CA GLY A 261 -10.46 -3.45 22.50
C GLY A 261 -10.26 -2.83 23.88
N SER A 262 -9.26 -1.95 23.97
CA SER A 262 -9.05 -1.07 25.11
C SER A 262 -10.17 -0.02 25.21
N SER A 263 -10.65 0.27 26.42
CA SER A 263 -11.66 1.32 26.69
C SER A 263 -11.24 2.66 26.09
N ASP A 264 -9.95 3.00 26.23
CA ASP A 264 -9.40 4.27 25.75
C ASP A 264 -9.47 4.38 24.22
N MET A 265 -9.31 3.26 23.51
CA MET A 265 -9.40 3.22 22.05
C MET A 265 -10.85 3.30 21.58
N TYR A 266 -11.77 2.64 22.29
CA TYR A 266 -13.19 2.77 22.01
C TYR A 266 -13.68 4.20 22.22
N ASP A 267 -13.32 4.83 23.34
CA ASP A 267 -13.73 6.21 23.66
C ASP A 267 -13.19 7.20 22.61
N LEU A 268 -11.92 7.05 22.21
CA LEU A 268 -11.34 7.86 21.15
C LEU A 268 -12.09 7.67 19.81
N PHE A 269 -12.38 6.42 19.44
CA PHE A 269 -13.11 6.09 18.21
C PHE A 269 -14.52 6.70 18.22
N ASP A 270 -15.23 6.59 19.34
CA ASP A 270 -16.59 7.12 19.51
C ASP A 270 -16.61 8.65 19.43
N VAL A 271 -15.70 9.33 20.14
CA VAL A 271 -15.58 10.79 20.09
C VAL A 271 -15.31 11.30 18.67
N VAL A 272 -14.41 10.64 17.92
CA VAL A 272 -14.14 11.02 16.53
C VAL A 272 -15.36 10.77 15.64
N THR A 273 -16.03 9.64 15.79
CA THR A 273 -17.23 9.30 15.03
C THR A 273 -18.37 10.29 15.29
N GLN A 274 -18.61 10.66 16.54
CA GLN A 274 -19.63 11.64 16.92
C GLN A 274 -19.30 13.02 16.35
N ARG A 275 -18.04 13.45 16.43
CA ARG A 275 -17.60 14.73 15.83
C ARG A 275 -17.87 14.75 14.33
N GLN A 276 -17.54 13.68 13.61
CA GLN A 276 -17.78 13.57 12.17
C GLN A 276 -19.27 13.60 11.83
N GLY A 277 -20.10 12.88 12.60
CA GLY A 277 -21.55 12.91 12.45
C GLY A 277 -22.18 14.29 12.74
N ALA A 278 -21.63 15.02 13.71
CA ALA A 278 -22.04 16.39 13.99
C ALA A 278 -21.67 17.34 12.84
N LEU A 279 -20.44 17.24 12.32
CA LEU A 279 -19.98 18.05 11.18
C LEU A 279 -20.81 17.77 9.92
N SER A 280 -21.07 16.51 9.59
CA SER A 280 -21.91 16.17 8.43
C SER A 280 -23.34 16.69 8.58
N SER A 281 -23.87 16.69 9.81
CA SER A 281 -25.20 17.24 10.10
C SER A 281 -25.23 18.76 9.92
N ILE A 282 -24.20 19.47 10.38
CA ILE A 282 -24.05 20.93 10.21
C ILE A 282 -23.95 21.27 8.71
N GLU A 283 -23.10 20.56 7.96
CA GLU A 283 -22.94 20.78 6.52
C GLU A 283 -24.25 20.54 5.75
N SER A 284 -24.99 19.49 6.09
CA SER A 284 -26.29 19.21 5.49
C SER A 284 -27.35 20.29 5.75
N GLN A 285 -27.17 21.06 6.83
CA GLN A 285 -28.03 22.17 7.22
C GLN A 285 -27.41 23.55 6.96
N SER A 286 -26.28 23.63 6.26
CA SER A 286 -25.57 24.90 5.95
C SER A 286 -26.48 25.95 5.31
N HIS A 287 -27.41 25.54 4.46
CA HIS A 287 -28.44 26.39 3.84
C HIS A 287 -29.45 27.00 4.83
N ARG A 288 -29.54 26.49 6.07
CA ARG A 288 -30.39 26.99 7.15
C ARG A 288 -29.62 27.82 8.17
N ILE A 289 -28.29 27.79 8.10
CA ILE A 289 -27.42 28.58 8.95
C ILE A 289 -27.32 29.96 8.29
N SER A 290 -27.93 30.96 8.93
CA SER A 290 -27.84 32.34 8.46
C SER A 290 -26.39 32.82 8.60
N ASN A 291 -25.77 33.18 7.46
CA ASN A 291 -24.49 33.88 7.43
C ASN A 291 -24.66 35.41 7.50
N ASP A 292 -25.91 35.90 7.56
CA ASP A 292 -26.27 37.31 7.61
C ASP A 292 -26.21 37.88 9.04
N TYR A 293 -25.51 37.19 9.95
CA TYR A 293 -25.27 37.72 11.28
C TYR A 293 -24.26 38.86 11.18
N ASP A 294 -24.77 40.09 11.12
CA ASP A 294 -23.98 41.30 11.28
C ASP A 294 -23.89 41.66 12.77
N PRO A 295 -22.75 41.43 13.45
CA PRO A 295 -22.57 41.81 14.84
C PRO A 295 -22.56 43.33 15.06
N LEU A 296 -22.45 44.14 13.99
CA LEU A 296 -22.46 45.60 14.06
C LEU A 296 -23.86 46.20 13.99
N ALA A 297 -24.87 45.43 13.58
CA ALA A 297 -26.26 45.90 13.50
C ALA A 297 -26.88 46.29 14.87
N TYR A 298 -26.24 45.94 15.99
CA TYR A 298 -26.67 46.31 17.34
C TYR A 298 -25.99 47.57 17.91
N PHE A 299 -25.01 48.15 17.20
CA PHE A 299 -24.22 49.29 17.69
C PHE A 299 -24.42 50.59 16.91
N ASP A 300 -25.43 50.69 16.04
CA ASP A 300 -25.92 51.97 15.55
C ASP A 300 -26.91 52.58 16.57
N MET A 301 -26.35 53.26 17.58
CA MET A 301 -27.04 54.29 18.38
C MET A 301 -26.30 55.61 18.28
#